data_AF-A0A6G1WYD1-F1
#
_entry.id   AF-A0A6G1WYD1-F1
#
_cell.length_a   1.000
_cell.length_b   1.000
_cell.length_c   1.000
_cell.angle_alpha   90.00
_cell.angle_beta   90.00
_cell.angle_gamma   90.00
#
_symmetry.space_group_name_H-M   'P 1'
#
loop_
_entity.id
_entity.type
_entity.pdbx_description
1 polymer ?
#
loop_
_entity_poly.entity_id
_entity_poly.type
_entity_poly.pdbx_seq_one_letter_code
_entity_poly.pdbx_strand_id
1 'polypeptide(L)'
;MPAIYVHLSGRDVDATLLEHHGIKCEEKIREDTVLKPVKCPRCKLSNPAGAKFCSQCSMVLDVLEAREIDTKLKHSDEIQELYNRFMMEHAQELFKQFSEQPEIKKKIAELS
;
A
#
# COMPACT_ATOMS: atom_id res chain seq x y z
N MET A 1 -42.69 44.93 8.82
CA MET A 1 -41.66 44.88 7.75
C MET A 1 -40.74 43.70 8.05
N PRO A 2 -40.55 42.71 7.16
CA PRO A 2 -39.59 41.65 7.43
C PRO A 2 -38.16 42.22 7.31
N ALA A 3 -37.31 41.93 8.28
CA ALA A 3 -35.89 42.28 8.24
C ALA A 3 -35.11 41.14 7.57
N ILE A 4 -34.38 41.46 6.50
CA ILE A 4 -33.49 40.50 5.82
C ILE A 4 -32.18 40.48 6.60
N TYR A 5 -31.89 39.35 7.27
CA TYR A 5 -30.63 39.16 7.97
C TYR A 5 -29.56 38.72 6.97
N VAL A 6 -28.60 39.59 6.70
CA VAL A 6 -27.43 39.27 5.89
C VAL A 6 -26.27 39.04 6.86
N HIS A 7 -25.76 37.81 6.91
CA HIS A 7 -24.44 37.59 7.49
C HIS A 7 -23.41 38.07 6.45
N LEU A 8 -22.54 38.99 6.81
CA LEU A 8 -21.32 39.23 6.05
C LEU A 8 -20.20 38.63 6.89
N SER A 9 -19.47 37.66 6.33
CA SER A 9 -18.25 37.19 6.99
C SER A 9 -17.23 38.31 6.85
N GLY A 10 -16.62 38.74 7.96
CA GLY A 10 -15.62 39.84 7.94
C GLY A 10 -14.52 39.61 6.91
N ARG A 11 -14.12 38.33 6.70
CA ARG A 11 -13.17 37.91 5.66
C ARG A 11 -13.58 38.37 4.25
N ASP A 12 -14.87 38.27 3.90
CA ASP A 12 -15.36 38.63 2.56
C ASP A 12 -15.32 40.16 2.36
N VAL A 13 -15.61 40.92 3.42
CA VAL A 13 -15.53 42.39 3.42
C VAL A 13 -14.07 42.86 3.35
N ASP A 14 -13.18 42.24 4.12
CA ASP A 14 -11.76 42.59 4.14
C ASP A 14 -11.09 42.27 2.80
N ALA A 15 -11.40 41.11 2.20
CA ALA A 15 -10.88 40.72 0.89
C ALA A 15 -11.30 41.70 -0.21
N THR A 16 -12.59 42.04 -0.27
CA THR A 16 -13.12 43.00 -1.27
C THR A 16 -12.58 44.42 -1.08
N LEU A 17 -12.38 44.85 0.17
CA LEU A 17 -11.76 46.14 0.48
C LEU A 17 -10.30 46.19 0.00
N LEU A 18 -9.53 45.13 0.24
CA LEU A 18 -8.14 45.03 -0.18
C LEU A 18 -8.00 45.00 -1.71
N GLU A 19 -8.89 44.28 -2.41
CA GLU A 19 -8.95 44.27 -3.87
C GLU A 19 -9.24 45.66 -4.45
N HIS A 20 -10.17 46.41 -3.86
CA HIS A 20 -10.49 47.77 -4.27
C HIS A 20 -9.28 48.72 -4.13
N HIS A 21 -8.40 48.46 -3.16
CA HIS A 21 -7.13 49.18 -2.98
C HIS A 21 -5.98 48.62 -3.83
N GLY A 22 -6.25 47.71 -4.76
CA GLY A 22 -5.27 47.12 -5.68
C GLY A 22 -4.39 46.04 -5.04
N ILE A 23 -4.72 45.60 -3.82
CA ILE A 23 -4.00 44.56 -3.10
C ILE A 23 -4.72 43.23 -3.36
N LYS A 24 -4.18 42.42 -4.26
CA LYS A 24 -4.72 41.07 -4.51
C LYS A 24 -4.36 40.15 -3.34
N CYS A 25 -5.33 39.82 -2.52
CA CYS A 25 -5.23 38.68 -1.61
C CYS A 25 -5.38 37.41 -2.43
N GLU A 26 -4.26 36.85 -2.90
CA GLU A 26 -4.27 35.47 -3.37
C GLU A 26 -4.61 34.60 -2.16
N GLU A 27 -5.86 34.12 -2.06
CA GLU A 27 -6.17 32.93 -1.27
C GLU A 27 -5.39 31.77 -1.89
N LYS A 28 -4.08 31.71 -1.57
CA LYS A 28 -3.26 30.56 -1.84
C LYS A 28 -3.78 29.46 -0.93
N ILE A 29 -4.84 28.79 -1.36
CA ILE A 29 -5.03 27.38 -1.02
C ILE A 29 -3.70 26.77 -1.42
N ARG A 30 -2.82 26.54 -0.44
CA ARG A 30 -1.50 25.96 -0.69
C ARG A 30 -1.79 24.68 -1.45
N GLU A 31 -1.31 24.54 -2.69
CA GLU A 31 -1.60 23.35 -3.50
C GLU A 31 -1.22 22.06 -2.77
N ASP A 32 -0.28 22.17 -1.83
CA ASP A 32 0.20 21.12 -0.90
C ASP A 32 -0.84 20.67 0.15
N THR A 33 -1.92 21.43 0.35
CA THR A 33 -3.01 21.08 1.28
C THR A 33 -4.13 20.26 0.61
N VAL A 34 -4.11 20.13 -0.71
CA VAL A 34 -5.12 19.36 -1.45
C VAL A 34 -4.60 17.94 -1.65
N LEU A 35 -5.24 16.98 -0.99
CA LEU A 35 -5.00 15.55 -1.19
C LEU A 35 -5.35 15.17 -2.64
N LYS A 36 -4.33 15.06 -3.51
CA LYS A 36 -4.51 14.69 -4.91
C LYS A 36 -4.63 13.18 -5.07
N PRO A 37 -5.58 12.67 -5.88
CA PRO A 37 -5.72 11.25 -6.15
C PRO A 37 -4.52 10.71 -6.94
N VAL A 38 -4.19 9.43 -6.72
CA VAL A 38 -3.06 8.75 -7.35
C VAL A 38 -3.55 7.86 -8.50
N LYS A 39 -3.04 8.12 -9.72
CA LYS A 39 -3.42 7.32 -10.90
C LYS A 39 -2.54 6.08 -11.02
N CYS A 40 -3.16 4.90 -11.10
CA CYS A 40 -2.44 3.64 -11.29
C CYS A 40 -1.78 3.59 -12.69
N PRO A 41 -0.47 3.30 -12.82
CA PRO A 41 0.20 3.22 -14.11
C PRO A 41 -0.21 1.99 -14.93
N ARG A 42 -0.71 0.93 -14.28
CA ARG A 42 -1.10 -0.33 -14.92
C ARG A 42 -2.53 -0.32 -15.46
N CYS A 43 -3.53 -0.11 -14.58
CA CYS A 43 -4.94 -0.15 -14.98
C CYS A 43 -5.57 1.24 -15.18
N LYS A 44 -4.82 2.33 -14.93
CA LYS A 44 -5.26 3.74 -15.09
C LYS A 44 -6.36 4.19 -14.14
N LEU A 45 -6.77 3.37 -13.17
CA LEU A 45 -7.72 3.75 -12.12
C LEU A 45 -7.18 4.89 -11.26
N SER A 46 -8.04 5.86 -10.94
CA SER A 46 -7.75 6.92 -9.98
C SER A 46 -8.03 6.42 -8.57
N ASN A 47 -6.98 6.25 -7.76
CA ASN A 47 -7.07 5.80 -6.38
C ASN A 47 -7.07 7.03 -5.43
N PRO A 48 -7.61 6.90 -4.21
CA PRO A 48 -7.55 7.96 -3.20
C PRO A 48 -6.10 8.41 -2.92
N ALA A 49 -5.95 9.64 -2.43
CA ALA A 49 -4.67 10.14 -1.97
C ALA A 49 -4.12 9.24 -0.84
N GLY A 50 -2.83 8.90 -0.91
CA GLY A 50 -2.20 8.00 0.07
C GLY A 50 -2.52 6.51 -0.10
N ALA A 51 -3.19 6.09 -1.18
CA ALA A 51 -3.41 4.67 -1.45
C ALA A 51 -2.08 3.94 -1.71
N LYS A 52 -1.77 2.95 -0.87
CA LYS A 52 -0.57 2.09 -0.98
C LYS A 52 -0.64 1.11 -2.16
N PHE A 53 -1.86 0.66 -2.49
CA PHE A 53 -2.14 -0.33 -3.52
C PHE A 53 -3.32 0.12 -4.40
N CYS A 54 -3.33 -0.33 -5.65
CA CYS A 54 -4.47 -0.14 -6.52
C CYS A 54 -5.62 -1.09 -6.15
N SER A 55 -6.83 -0.53 -5.96
CA SER A 55 -8.02 -1.31 -5.59
C SER A 55 -8.53 -2.27 -6.68
N GLN A 56 -8.11 -2.11 -7.94
CA GLN A 56 -8.55 -2.94 -9.05
C GLN A 56 -7.53 -3.99 -9.50
N CYS A 57 -6.24 -3.66 -9.51
CA CYS A 57 -5.20 -4.56 -10.03
C CYS A 57 -4.14 -4.94 -9.00
N SER A 58 -4.29 -4.50 -7.75
CA SER A 58 -3.40 -4.78 -6.61
C SER A 58 -1.95 -4.35 -6.82
N MET A 59 -1.68 -3.50 -7.81
CA MET A 59 -0.35 -2.94 -8.03
C MET A 59 0.02 -2.00 -6.88
N VAL A 60 1.25 -2.12 -6.39
CA VAL A 60 1.81 -1.19 -5.40
C VAL A 60 1.96 0.19 -6.04
N LEU A 61 1.44 1.21 -5.37
CA LEU A 61 1.48 2.61 -5.84
C LEU A 61 2.47 3.45 -5.06
N ASP A 62 2.83 3.03 -3.85
CA ASP A 62 3.79 3.72 -3.01
C ASP A 62 5.17 3.04 -3.03
N VAL A 63 6.21 3.87 -3.12
CA VAL A 63 7.61 3.44 -3.33
C VAL A 63 8.21 2.80 -2.08
N LEU A 64 7.82 3.26 -0.89
CA LEU A 64 8.32 2.69 0.36
C LEU A 64 7.77 1.28 0.54
N GLU A 65 6.47 1.08 0.31
CA GLU A 65 5.87 -0.25 0.44
C GLU A 65 6.39 -1.20 -0.64
N ALA A 66 6.68 -0.70 -1.85
CA ALA A 66 7.33 -1.51 -2.89
C ALA A 66 8.69 -2.04 -2.42
N ARG A 67 9.50 -1.20 -1.77
CA ARG A 67 10.80 -1.61 -1.20
C ARG A 67 10.64 -2.63 -0.07
N GLU A 68 9.66 -2.45 0.82
CA GLU A 68 9.42 -3.40 1.91
C GLU A 68 8.95 -4.77 1.42
N ILE A 69 8.18 -4.81 0.33
CA ILE A 69 7.77 -6.07 -0.28
C ILE A 69 8.99 -6.76 -0.90
N ASP A 70 9.82 -6.02 -1.64
CA ASP A 70 11.05 -6.56 -2.22
C ASP A 70 12.01 -7.12 -1.17
N THR A 71 12.16 -6.48 -0.02
CA THR A 71 13.03 -7.01 1.05
C THR A 71 12.49 -8.29 1.66
N LYS A 72 11.16 -8.37 1.88
CA LYS A 72 10.52 -9.59 2.38
C LYS A 72 10.65 -10.76 1.41
N LEU A 73 10.46 -10.50 0.11
CA LEU A 73 10.58 -11.52 -0.93
C LEU A 73 12.02 -12.06 -1.03
N LYS A 74 13.03 -11.18 -0.96
CA LYS A 74 14.44 -11.61 -0.96
C LYS A 74 14.76 -12.53 0.21
N HIS A 75 14.30 -12.20 1.42
CA HIS A 75 14.52 -13.06 2.58
C HIS A 75 13.82 -14.42 2.45
N SER A 76 12.62 -14.48 1.88
CA SER A 76 11.96 -15.76 1.63
C SER A 76 12.71 -16.60 0.59
N ASP A 77 13.21 -15.97 -0.47
CA ASP A 77 13.96 -16.64 -1.53
C ASP A 77 15.27 -17.22 -0.98
N GLU A 78 15.99 -16.45 -0.16
CA GLU A 78 17.22 -16.90 0.51
C GLU A 78 16.96 -18.12 1.42
N ILE A 79 15.90 -18.08 2.23
CA ILE A 79 15.53 -19.20 3.11
C ILE A 79 15.15 -20.43 2.28
N GLN A 80 14.38 -20.24 1.19
CA GLN A 80 13.97 -21.33 0.32
C GLN A 80 15.17 -21.99 -0.37
N GLU A 81 16.14 -21.20 -0.83
CA GLU A 81 17.38 -21.73 -1.41
C GLU A 81 18.20 -22.52 -0.41
N LEU A 82 18.33 -22.02 0.83
CA LEU A 82 19.02 -22.72 1.91
C LEU A 82 18.31 -24.04 2.26
N TYR A 83 16.98 -24.01 2.35
CA TYR A 83 16.18 -25.22 2.59
C TYR A 83 16.36 -26.24 1.47
N ASN A 84 16.24 -25.82 0.22
CA ASN A 84 16.39 -26.71 -0.94
C ASN A 84 17.78 -27.36 -0.96
N ARG A 85 18.83 -26.59 -0.65
CA ARG A 85 20.20 -27.11 -0.55
C ARG A 85 20.33 -28.14 0.57
N PHE A 86 19.85 -27.81 1.76
CA PHE A 86 19.86 -28.72 2.91
C PHE A 86 19.13 -30.04 2.61
N MET A 87 17.95 -29.96 1.99
CA MET A 87 17.16 -31.12 1.60
C MET A 87 17.88 -32.00 0.57
N MET A 88 18.60 -31.42 -0.39
CA MET A 88 19.37 -32.19 -1.37
C MET A 88 20.58 -32.89 -0.72
N GLU A 89 21.31 -32.21 0.15
CA GLU A 89 22.48 -32.76 0.84
C GLU A 89 22.09 -33.89 1.79
N HIS A 90 20.95 -33.76 2.49
CA HIS A 90 20.52 -34.71 3.52
C HIS A 90 19.36 -35.60 3.06
N ALA A 91 19.09 -35.67 1.75
CA ALA A 91 17.92 -36.37 1.20
C ALA A 91 17.79 -37.81 1.71
N GLN A 92 18.89 -38.56 1.76
CA GLN A 92 18.89 -39.96 2.19
C GLN A 92 18.64 -40.13 3.69
N GLU A 93 19.24 -39.27 4.52
CA GLU A 93 19.09 -39.31 5.98
C GLU A 93 17.68 -38.86 6.39
N LEU A 94 17.20 -37.77 5.80
CA LEU A 94 15.85 -37.27 6.02
C LEU A 94 14.82 -38.29 5.57
N PHE A 95 15.00 -38.96 4.43
CA PHE A 95 14.09 -40.00 3.98
C PHE A 95 14.04 -41.20 4.94
N LYS A 96 15.19 -41.62 5.48
CA LYS A 96 15.24 -42.67 6.51
C LYS A 96 14.48 -42.26 7.76
N GLN A 97 14.77 -41.07 8.30
CA GLN A 97 14.06 -40.53 9.47
C GLN A 97 12.55 -40.40 9.24
N PHE A 98 12.16 -39.94 8.06
CA PHE A 98 10.76 -39.76 7.69
C PHE A 98 10.03 -41.11 7.54
N SER A 99 10.70 -42.12 6.97
CA SER A 99 10.18 -43.49 6.89
C SER A 99 10.06 -44.17 8.25
N GLU A 100 10.79 -43.70 9.26
CA GLU A 100 10.76 -44.25 10.62
C GLU A 100 9.63 -43.66 11.47
N GLN A 101 9.04 -42.53 11.06
CA GLN A 101 7.95 -41.90 11.80
C GLN A 101 6.69 -42.78 11.84
N PRO A 102 6.05 -42.92 13.02
CA PRO A 102 4.94 -43.85 13.22
C PRO A 102 3.70 -43.51 12.38
N GLU A 103 3.45 -42.23 12.11
CA GLU A 103 2.32 -41.77 11.29
C GLU A 103 2.51 -42.13 9.81
N ILE A 104 3.75 -42.08 9.34
CA ILE A 104 4.10 -42.31 7.94
C ILE A 104 4.20 -43.80 7.65
N LYS A 105 4.75 -44.59 8.59
CA LYS A 105 4.68 -46.05 8.51
C LYS A 105 3.25 -46.57 8.38
N LYS A 106 2.30 -46.00 9.16
CA LYS A 106 0.88 -46.36 9.07
C LYS A 106 0.31 -46.03 7.68
N LYS A 107 0.57 -44.83 7.16
CA LYS A 107 0.10 -44.43 5.82
C LYS A 107 0.73 -45.26 4.69
N ILE A 108 2.01 -45.60 4.77
CA ILE A 108 2.67 -46.47 3.78
C ILE A 108 2.07 -47.88 3.81
N ALA A 109 1.77 -48.40 5.00
CA ALA A 109 1.11 -49.70 5.17
C ALA A 109 -0.35 -49.70 4.67
N GLU A 110 -1.06 -48.57 4.71
CA GLU A 110 -2.42 -48.41 4.16
C GLU A 110 -2.44 -48.29 2.62
N LEU A 111 -1.30 -47.98 2.00
CA LEU A 111 -1.13 -47.82 0.54
C LEU A 111 -0.58 -49.07 -0.15
N SER A 112 -0.22 -50.12 0.61
CA SER A 112 0.29 -51.41 0.14
C SER A 112 -0.80 -52.48 0.15
#